data_AF-A0A1W9T8B2-F1
#
_entry.id   AF-A0A1W9T8B2-F1
#
_cell.length_a   1.000
_cell.length_b   1.000
_cell.length_c   1.000
_cell.angle_alpha   90.00
_cell.angle_beta   90.00
_cell.angle_gamma   90.00
#
_symmetry.space_group_name_H-M   'P 1'
#
loop_
_entity.id
_entity.type
_entity.pdbx_description
1 polymer ?
#
loop_
_entity_poly.entity_id
_entity_poly.type
_entity_poly.pdbx_seq_one_letter_code
_entity_poly.pdbx_strand_id
1 'polypeptide(L)'
;MIKKSYGKTAPLLIGELLIKEGYLKKEDIDAALKIQQKAAEAAKLPMGELLVRKKLISPEDLQMLLGHPDLRKDIEILALEKGLINKKQMEDAALARKKSEQMGNTLVRLGFISRDDLDGLIEQERGGIQLGDLARNLNMITETELKETLTSKNFQRTIGEIVCDMGLISPVDLSRVLKKYRKQLKIGEILLKQGVIDEGQYQEVTQEQIHSTDTLGRIMIDKGFISQEQLCAALSRQYNIPFKKLSGFQFNEKKKKELIKTVGLKYAEKNLILPLGLKEQRIKLAVTNPAEMLDNQDLLPLFSRFEVDLVLVTEENFHDLFRSLYGKSIKNFRAAGEKKALQEDVDLV
;
A
#
# COMPACT_ATOMS: atom_id res chain seq x y z
N MET A 1 17.81 50.77 5.39
CA MET A 1 16.90 50.00 6.28
C MET A 1 16.46 48.72 5.58
N ILE A 2 16.38 47.64 6.35
CA ILE A 2 16.66 46.26 5.95
C ILE A 2 15.46 45.59 5.26
N LYS A 3 15.65 45.11 4.02
CA LYS A 3 14.76 44.12 3.39
C LYS A 3 15.01 42.76 4.03
N LYS A 4 14.10 42.28 4.88
CA LYS A 4 14.10 40.88 5.33
C LYS A 4 13.64 40.00 4.16
N SER A 5 14.60 39.35 3.53
CA SER A 5 14.39 38.21 2.66
C SER A 5 13.75 37.08 3.47
N TYR A 6 12.49 36.75 3.18
CA TYR A 6 11.88 35.52 3.65
C TYR A 6 12.56 34.36 2.92
N GLY A 7 13.51 33.72 3.60
CA GLY A 7 14.12 32.49 3.12
C GLY A 7 13.03 31.43 2.92
N LYS A 8 12.91 30.93 1.69
CA LYS A 8 12.21 29.68 1.38
C LYS A 8 12.90 28.57 2.18
N THR A 9 12.36 28.26 3.36
CA THR A 9 12.79 27.10 4.14
C THR A 9 12.46 25.85 3.35
N ALA A 10 13.44 24.95 3.21
CA ALA A 10 13.22 23.66 2.57
C ALA A 10 12.05 22.93 3.24
N PRO A 11 11.22 22.19 2.49
CA PRO A 11 10.13 21.44 3.08
C PRO A 11 10.67 20.45 4.11
N LEU A 12 10.31 20.64 5.39
CA LEU A 12 10.70 19.74 6.48
C LEU A 12 10.27 18.31 6.18
N LEU A 13 11.14 17.36 6.51
CA LEU A 13 10.86 15.93 6.40
C LEU A 13 9.83 15.51 7.46
N ILE A 14 9.05 14.45 7.20
CA ILE A 14 8.02 13.95 8.13
C ILE A 14 8.60 13.71 9.53
N GLY A 15 9.81 13.12 9.62
CA GLY A 15 10.46 12.90 10.91
C GLY A 15 10.78 14.20 11.67
N GLU A 16 11.25 15.23 10.98
CA GLU A 16 11.54 16.54 11.59
C GLU A 16 10.26 17.25 12.05
N LEU A 17 9.16 17.10 11.30
CA LEU A 17 7.86 17.63 11.69
C LEU A 17 7.35 16.97 12.98
N LEU A 18 7.52 15.65 13.10
CA LEU A 18 7.09 14.91 14.30
C LEU A 18 7.92 15.26 15.53
N ILE A 19 9.21 15.53 15.36
CA ILE A 19 10.07 16.07 16.44
C ILE A 19 9.61 17.48 16.82
N LYS A 20 9.39 18.34 15.82
CA LYS A 20 8.99 19.73 16.03
C LYS A 20 7.65 19.87 16.78
N GLU A 21 6.71 18.97 16.52
CA GLU A 21 5.41 18.92 17.21
C GLU A 21 5.49 18.20 18.57
N GLY A 22 6.67 17.71 18.96
CA GLY A 22 6.92 17.13 20.29
C GLY A 22 6.48 15.67 20.46
N TYR A 23 6.09 14.98 19.37
CA TYR A 23 5.69 13.57 19.45
C TYR A 23 6.87 12.63 19.57
N LEU A 24 7.99 12.93 18.89
CA LEU A 24 9.13 12.03 18.75
C LEU A 24 10.44 12.72 19.12
N LYS A 25 11.43 11.92 19.51
CA LYS A 25 12.81 12.35 19.67
C LYS A 25 13.64 11.91 18.47
N LYS A 26 14.89 12.40 18.40
CA LYS A 26 15.80 12.05 17.31
C LYS A 26 16.10 10.54 17.28
N GLU A 27 16.21 9.92 18.46
CA GLU A 27 16.49 8.49 18.59
C GLU A 27 15.36 7.63 18.00
N ASP A 28 14.11 8.08 18.14
CA ASP A 28 12.93 7.41 17.58
C ASP A 28 12.95 7.42 16.05
N ILE A 29 13.33 8.57 15.47
CA ILE A 29 13.50 8.72 14.02
C ILE A 29 14.65 7.86 13.50
N ASP A 30 15.78 7.81 14.21
CA ASP A 30 16.92 6.98 13.83
C ASP A 30 16.55 5.48 13.85
N ALA A 31 15.75 5.04 14.82
CA ALA A 31 15.21 3.68 14.86
C ALA A 31 14.27 3.40 13.66
N ALA A 32 13.37 4.33 13.36
CA ALA A 32 12.47 4.20 12.22
C ALA A 32 13.21 4.18 10.87
N LEU A 33 14.26 4.99 10.71
CA LEU A 33 15.12 5.02 9.52
C LEU A 33 15.83 3.67 9.31
N LYS A 34 16.32 3.02 10.36
CA LYS A 34 16.92 1.67 10.27
C LYS A 34 15.91 0.65 9.76
N ILE A 35 14.65 0.71 10.21
CA ILE A 35 13.58 -0.18 9.73
C ILE A 35 13.26 0.12 8.27
N GLN A 36 13.19 1.40 7.89
CA GLN A 36 12.94 1.83 6.52
C GLN A 36 14.02 1.33 5.56
N GLN A 37 15.29 1.45 5.95
CA GLN A 37 16.43 0.97 5.18
C GLN A 37 16.37 -0.55 4.97
N LYS A 38 16.15 -1.33 6.04
CA LYS A 38 15.97 -2.78 5.94
C LYS A 38 14.80 -3.18 5.03
N ALA A 39 13.69 -2.44 5.11
CA ALA A 39 12.54 -2.67 4.24
C ALA A 39 12.85 -2.33 2.77
N ALA A 40 13.59 -1.24 2.52
CA ALA A 40 14.04 -0.85 1.18
C ALA A 40 15.06 -1.85 0.61
N GLU A 41 15.96 -2.38 1.42
CA GLU A 41 16.87 -3.48 1.04
C GLU A 41 16.10 -4.75 0.68
N ALA A 42 15.07 -5.10 1.47
CA ALA A 42 14.18 -6.21 1.14
C ALA A 42 13.40 -5.96 -0.17
N ALA A 43 13.01 -4.72 -0.47
CA ALA A 43 12.37 -4.36 -1.73
C ALA A 43 13.32 -4.41 -2.94
N LYS A 44 14.64 -4.25 -2.72
CA LYS A 44 15.66 -4.47 -3.76
C LYS A 44 15.86 -5.94 -4.11
N LEU A 45 15.27 -6.87 -3.36
CA LEU A 45 15.39 -8.29 -3.67
C LEU A 45 14.88 -8.61 -5.09
N PRO A 46 15.48 -9.60 -5.75
CA PRO A 46 15.03 -10.06 -7.04
C PRO A 46 13.54 -10.49 -7.03
N MET A 47 12.83 -10.36 -8.16
CA MET A 47 11.41 -10.70 -8.23
C MET A 47 11.15 -12.15 -7.78
N GLY A 48 12.00 -13.09 -8.20
CA GLY A 48 11.87 -14.49 -7.79
C GLY A 48 11.92 -14.68 -6.27
N GLU A 49 12.87 -14.03 -5.61
CA GLU A 49 13.02 -14.10 -4.15
C GLU A 49 11.81 -13.46 -3.42
N LEU A 50 11.27 -12.36 -3.97
CA LEU A 50 10.06 -11.74 -3.44
C LEU A 50 8.84 -12.66 -3.55
N LEU A 51 8.67 -13.37 -4.67
CA LEU A 51 7.58 -14.33 -4.85
C LEU A 51 7.68 -15.49 -3.85
N VAL A 52 8.89 -16.03 -3.62
CA VAL A 52 9.14 -17.08 -2.62
C VAL A 52 8.85 -16.57 -1.21
N ARG A 53 9.36 -15.39 -0.85
CA ARG A 53 9.18 -14.81 0.48
C ARG A 53 7.71 -14.50 0.79
N LYS A 54 6.93 -14.13 -0.22
CA LYS A 54 5.48 -13.94 -0.12
C LYS A 54 4.69 -15.26 -0.12
N LYS A 55 5.37 -16.41 -0.25
CA LYS A 55 4.78 -17.75 -0.36
C LYS A 55 3.86 -17.91 -1.58
N LEU A 56 4.12 -17.14 -2.63
CA LEU A 56 3.38 -17.25 -3.89
C LEU A 56 3.90 -18.41 -4.74
N ILE A 57 5.20 -18.68 -4.64
CA ILE A 57 5.86 -19.84 -5.28
C ILE A 57 6.79 -20.51 -4.26
N SER A 58 7.13 -21.78 -4.47
CA SER A 58 8.14 -22.47 -3.68
C SER A 58 9.58 -22.16 -4.15
N PRO A 59 10.62 -22.42 -3.33
CA PRO A 59 12.01 -22.37 -3.79
C PRO A 59 12.27 -23.28 -5.01
N GLU A 60 11.61 -24.43 -5.07
CA GLU A 60 11.69 -25.39 -6.17
C GLU A 60 11.05 -24.81 -7.46
N ASP A 61 9.91 -24.15 -7.32
CA ASP A 61 9.22 -23.43 -8.40
C ASP A 61 10.09 -22.30 -8.96
N LEU A 62 10.75 -21.55 -8.08
CA LEU A 62 11.70 -20.53 -8.50
C LEU A 62 12.85 -21.15 -9.30
N GLN A 63 13.38 -22.29 -8.87
CA GLN A 63 14.43 -22.99 -9.61
C GLN A 63 13.95 -23.47 -10.99
N MET A 64 12.69 -23.91 -11.09
CA MET A 64 12.05 -24.26 -12.36
C MET A 64 11.91 -23.05 -13.29
N LEU A 65 11.42 -21.91 -12.78
CA LEU A 65 11.28 -20.66 -13.52
C LEU A 65 12.62 -20.18 -14.06
N LEU A 66 13.65 -20.14 -13.22
CA LEU A 66 15.02 -19.81 -13.64
C LEU A 66 15.58 -20.82 -14.65
N GLY A 67 15.04 -22.03 -14.67
CA GLY A 67 15.33 -23.06 -15.65
C GLY A 67 14.52 -22.95 -16.96
N HIS A 68 13.59 -22.01 -17.08
CA HIS A 68 12.68 -21.98 -18.22
C HIS A 68 13.36 -21.41 -19.49
N PRO A 69 13.14 -22.02 -20.69
CA PRO A 69 13.72 -21.56 -21.94
C PRO A 69 13.45 -20.10 -22.31
N ASP A 70 12.31 -19.55 -21.90
CA ASP A 70 11.91 -18.18 -22.26
C ASP A 70 12.69 -17.12 -21.49
N LEU A 71 12.93 -17.30 -20.19
CA LEU A 71 13.87 -16.46 -19.42
C LEU A 71 15.30 -16.58 -19.95
N ARG A 72 15.68 -17.75 -20.51
CA ARG A 72 17.05 -18.00 -20.99
C ARG A 72 17.41 -17.31 -22.30
N LYS A 73 16.42 -16.85 -23.10
CA LYS A 73 16.67 -16.08 -24.33
C LYS A 73 17.00 -14.62 -24.03
N ASP A 74 16.53 -14.12 -22.91
CA ASP A 74 16.75 -12.74 -22.48
C ASP A 74 18.23 -12.50 -22.14
N ILE A 75 18.98 -13.52 -21.69
CA ILE A 75 20.42 -13.39 -21.34
C ILE A 75 21.24 -12.92 -22.55
N GLU A 76 20.87 -13.37 -23.75
CA GLU A 76 21.53 -12.98 -24.98
C GLU A 76 21.30 -11.50 -25.29
N ILE A 77 20.06 -11.04 -25.10
CA ILE A 77 19.66 -9.64 -25.29
C ILE A 77 20.33 -8.76 -24.24
N LEU A 78 20.35 -9.18 -22.99
CA LEU A 78 20.94 -8.45 -21.87
C LEU A 78 22.47 -8.33 -22.01
N ALA A 79 23.13 -9.39 -22.47
CA ALA A 79 24.57 -9.37 -22.74
C ALA A 79 24.92 -8.42 -23.89
N LEU A 80 24.05 -8.31 -24.90
CA LEU A 80 24.19 -7.37 -26.01
C LEU A 80 23.97 -5.92 -25.54
N GLU A 81 22.91 -5.66 -24.76
CA GLU A 81 22.60 -4.33 -24.20
C GLU A 81 23.72 -3.79 -23.30
N LYS A 82 24.37 -4.68 -22.55
CA LYS A 82 25.53 -4.33 -21.70
C LYS A 82 26.84 -4.22 -22.46
N GLY A 83 26.87 -4.55 -23.75
CA GLY A 83 28.08 -4.57 -24.55
C GLY A 83 29.09 -5.64 -24.14
N LEU A 84 28.65 -6.66 -23.39
CA LEU A 84 29.48 -7.83 -23.05
C LEU A 84 29.73 -8.69 -24.29
N ILE A 85 28.76 -8.72 -25.20
CA ILE A 85 28.87 -9.36 -26.51
C ILE A 85 28.39 -8.40 -27.60
N ASN A 86 28.90 -8.57 -28.81
CA ASN A 86 28.41 -7.88 -30.00
C ASN A 86 27.52 -8.80 -30.86
N LYS A 87 26.84 -8.20 -31.84
CA LYS A 87 25.88 -8.91 -32.70
C LYS A 87 26.52 -10.09 -33.46
N LYS A 88 27.79 -9.98 -33.83
CA LYS A 88 28.54 -11.06 -34.49
C LYS A 88 28.84 -12.22 -33.53
N GLN A 89 29.27 -11.93 -32.30
CA GLN A 89 29.49 -12.93 -31.26
C GLN A 89 28.19 -13.64 -30.85
N MET A 90 27.05 -12.93 -30.89
CA MET A 90 25.73 -13.50 -30.67
C MET A 90 25.37 -14.53 -31.76
N GLU A 91 25.55 -14.16 -33.03
CA GLU A 91 25.31 -15.05 -34.18
C GLU A 91 26.27 -16.27 -34.16
N ASP A 92 27.55 -16.04 -33.89
CA ASP A 92 28.56 -17.10 -33.78
C ASP A 92 28.23 -18.09 -32.65
N ALA A 93 27.78 -17.58 -31.50
CA ALA A 93 27.37 -18.42 -30.39
C ALA A 93 26.08 -19.19 -30.68
N ALA A 94 25.14 -18.62 -31.45
CA ALA A 94 23.89 -19.28 -31.82
C ALA A 94 24.14 -20.44 -32.77
N LEU A 95 25.12 -20.29 -33.68
CA LEU A 95 25.57 -21.33 -34.60
C LEU A 95 26.35 -22.45 -33.90
N ALA A 96 27.17 -22.10 -32.91
CA ALA A 96 28.01 -23.04 -32.16
C ALA A 96 27.27 -23.77 -31.02
N ARG A 97 25.99 -23.46 -30.81
CA ARG A 97 25.17 -23.99 -29.74
C ARG A 97 24.77 -25.44 -30.00
N LYS A 98 25.08 -26.34 -29.05
CA LYS A 98 24.58 -27.73 -29.08
C LYS A 98 23.11 -27.76 -28.64
N LYS A 99 22.34 -28.74 -29.14
CA LYS A 99 20.90 -28.91 -28.85
C LYS A 99 20.55 -28.91 -27.34
N SER A 100 21.46 -29.36 -26.48
CA SER A 100 21.27 -29.42 -25.02
C SER A 100 22.11 -28.40 -24.24
N GLU A 101 22.90 -27.57 -24.92
CA GLU A 101 23.82 -26.62 -24.29
C GLU A 101 23.16 -25.26 -24.12
N GLN A 102 23.30 -24.70 -22.92
CA GLN A 102 22.76 -23.38 -22.56
C GLN A 102 23.55 -22.30 -23.28
N MET A 103 22.89 -21.25 -23.76
CA MET A 103 23.58 -20.18 -24.48
C MET A 103 24.56 -19.43 -23.60
N GLY A 104 24.21 -19.09 -22.35
CA GLY A 104 25.16 -18.50 -21.40
C GLY A 104 26.43 -19.34 -21.23
N ASN A 105 26.29 -20.67 -21.09
CA ASN A 105 27.44 -21.58 -21.06
C ASN A 105 28.18 -21.66 -22.40
N THR A 106 27.48 -21.46 -23.52
CA THR A 106 28.07 -21.37 -24.86
C THR A 106 28.91 -20.09 -24.98
N LEU A 107 28.41 -18.96 -24.49
CA LEU A 107 29.14 -17.68 -24.45
C LEU A 107 30.39 -17.78 -23.58
N VAL A 108 30.31 -18.45 -22.41
CA VAL A 108 31.48 -18.72 -21.55
C VAL A 108 32.45 -19.68 -22.23
N ARG A 109 31.96 -20.76 -22.84
CA ARG A 109 32.79 -21.75 -23.54
C ARG A 109 33.54 -21.15 -24.72
N LEU A 110 32.89 -20.24 -25.45
CA LEU A 110 33.48 -19.52 -26.58
C LEU A 110 34.39 -18.37 -26.11
N GLY A 111 34.46 -18.11 -24.80
CA GLY A 111 35.28 -17.05 -24.22
C GLY A 111 34.74 -15.64 -24.48
N PHE A 112 33.47 -15.51 -24.86
CA PHE A 112 32.84 -14.21 -25.12
C PHE A 112 32.50 -13.47 -23.83
N ILE A 113 32.17 -14.20 -22.76
CA ILE A 113 31.94 -13.64 -21.41
C ILE A 113 32.63 -14.51 -20.37
N SER A 114 32.99 -13.94 -19.21
CA SER A 114 33.50 -14.74 -18.09
C SER A 114 32.36 -15.45 -17.36
N ARG A 115 32.71 -16.42 -16.50
CA ARG A 115 31.71 -17.10 -15.66
C ARG A 115 31.10 -16.15 -14.62
N ASP A 116 31.88 -15.20 -14.12
CA ASP A 116 31.42 -14.14 -13.21
C ASP A 116 30.46 -13.17 -13.93
N ASP A 117 30.73 -12.84 -15.20
CA ASP A 117 29.82 -12.02 -16.02
C ASP A 117 28.49 -12.74 -16.25
N LEU A 118 28.54 -14.06 -16.51
CA LEU A 118 27.34 -14.88 -16.67
C LEU A 118 26.54 -14.96 -15.37
N ASP A 119 27.20 -15.18 -14.24
CA ASP A 119 26.55 -15.22 -12.93
C ASP A 119 25.91 -13.86 -12.60
N GLY A 120 26.57 -12.74 -12.91
CA GLY A 120 26.02 -11.39 -12.76
C GLY A 120 24.84 -11.07 -13.69
N LEU A 121 24.85 -11.58 -14.93
CA LEU A 121 23.70 -11.48 -15.85
C LEU A 121 22.49 -12.26 -15.33
N ILE A 122 22.73 -13.49 -14.84
CA ILE A 122 21.70 -14.35 -14.24
C ILE A 122 21.13 -13.72 -12.96
N GLU A 123 21.97 -13.15 -12.10
CA GLU A 123 21.52 -12.44 -10.89
C GLU A 123 20.64 -11.23 -11.19
N GLN A 124 20.88 -10.57 -12.31
CA GLN A 124 20.10 -9.40 -12.71
C GLN A 124 18.79 -9.78 -13.40
N GLU A 125 18.76 -10.86 -14.19
CA GLU A 125 17.52 -11.43 -14.74
C GLU A 125 16.61 -12.04 -13.67
N ARG A 126 17.19 -12.69 -12.65
CA ARG A 126 16.47 -13.10 -11.42
C ARG A 126 15.65 -11.93 -10.84
N GLY A 127 16.07 -10.69 -11.11
CA GLY A 127 15.47 -9.45 -10.63
C GLY A 127 14.36 -8.84 -11.47
N GLY A 128 14.15 -9.31 -12.71
CA GLY A 128 13.35 -8.63 -13.72
C GLY A 128 11.83 -8.90 -13.69
N ILE A 129 11.07 -7.96 -14.25
CA ILE A 129 9.62 -8.02 -14.52
C ILE A 129 9.25 -9.32 -15.26
N GLN A 130 10.14 -9.79 -16.15
CA GLN A 130 9.97 -11.00 -16.96
C GLN A 130 9.81 -12.28 -16.14
N LEU A 131 10.48 -12.42 -14.99
CA LEU A 131 10.29 -13.59 -14.12
C LEU A 131 8.88 -13.62 -13.54
N GLY A 132 8.36 -12.44 -13.16
CA GLY A 132 6.98 -12.27 -12.72
C GLY A 132 5.97 -12.56 -13.83
N ASP A 133 6.22 -12.04 -15.04
CA ASP A 133 5.36 -12.30 -16.20
C ASP A 133 5.37 -13.78 -16.59
N LEU A 134 6.52 -14.45 -16.51
CA LEU A 134 6.61 -15.88 -16.77
C LEU A 134 5.85 -16.69 -15.70
N ALA A 135 6.04 -16.37 -14.43
CA ALA A 135 5.30 -17.02 -13.34
C ALA A 135 3.78 -16.87 -13.53
N ARG A 136 3.34 -15.69 -14.01
CA ARG A 136 1.93 -15.46 -14.38
C ARG A 136 1.51 -16.31 -15.58
N ASN A 137 2.29 -16.32 -16.65
CA ASN A 137 1.96 -17.06 -17.87
C ASN A 137 1.90 -18.59 -17.63
N LEU A 138 2.67 -19.09 -16.67
CA LEU A 138 2.62 -20.48 -16.21
C LEU A 138 1.50 -20.75 -15.18
N ASN A 139 0.63 -19.78 -14.91
CA ASN A 139 -0.45 -19.83 -13.92
C ASN A 139 0.02 -20.13 -12.49
N MET A 140 1.28 -19.81 -12.16
CA MET A 140 1.83 -19.99 -10.81
C MET A 140 1.44 -18.85 -9.88
N ILE A 141 1.21 -17.67 -10.45
CA ILE A 141 0.70 -16.48 -9.77
C ILE A 141 -0.37 -15.81 -10.63
N THR A 142 -1.25 -15.07 -9.99
CA THR A 142 -2.29 -14.27 -10.64
C THR A 142 -1.76 -12.89 -11.06
N GLU A 143 -2.46 -12.22 -11.99
CA GLU A 143 -2.11 -10.85 -12.37
C GLU A 143 -2.20 -9.87 -11.18
N THR A 144 -3.14 -10.12 -10.26
CA THR A 144 -3.28 -9.37 -9.02
C THR A 144 -2.08 -9.58 -8.10
N GLU A 145 -1.63 -10.82 -7.90
CA GLU A 145 -0.46 -11.13 -7.07
C GLU A 145 0.85 -10.57 -7.65
N LEU A 146 0.97 -10.58 -8.98
CA LEU A 146 2.09 -9.96 -9.68
C LEU A 146 2.09 -8.44 -9.47
N LYS A 147 0.95 -7.76 -9.69
CA LYS A 147 0.80 -6.32 -9.43
C LYS A 147 1.07 -5.98 -7.96
N GLU A 148 0.55 -6.76 -7.01
CA GLU A 148 0.83 -6.59 -5.57
C GLU A 148 2.31 -6.75 -5.22
N THR A 149 3.04 -7.60 -5.94
CA THR A 149 4.48 -7.80 -5.71
C THR A 149 5.31 -6.68 -6.32
N LEU A 150 4.96 -6.20 -7.51
CA LEU A 150 5.59 -5.04 -8.14
C LEU A 150 5.36 -3.75 -7.33
N THR A 151 4.16 -3.58 -6.78
CA THR A 151 3.82 -2.42 -5.94
C THR A 151 4.53 -2.42 -4.60
N SER A 152 4.76 -3.60 -4.02
CA SER A 152 5.60 -3.75 -2.83
C SER A 152 7.06 -3.37 -3.11
N LYS A 153 7.52 -3.50 -4.36
CA LYS A 153 8.84 -3.09 -4.82
C LYS A 153 8.98 -1.57 -4.96
N ASN A 154 7.93 -0.92 -5.44
CA ASN A 154 7.94 0.52 -5.76
C ASN A 154 7.55 1.43 -4.59
N PHE A 155 6.92 0.90 -3.53
CA PHE A 155 6.42 1.72 -2.43
C PHE A 155 7.18 1.48 -1.13
N GLN A 156 8.21 2.30 -0.88
CA GLN A 156 8.93 2.32 0.39
C GLN A 156 8.02 2.87 1.50
N ARG A 157 7.98 2.16 2.64
CA ARG A 157 7.24 2.60 3.83
C ARG A 157 7.67 4.00 4.24
N THR A 158 6.73 4.86 4.59
CA THR A 158 7.06 6.19 5.10
C THR A 158 7.54 6.13 6.55
N ILE A 159 8.32 7.14 6.99
CA ILE A 159 8.69 7.25 8.41
C ILE A 159 7.44 7.31 9.29
N GLY A 160 6.40 8.03 8.86
CA GLY A 160 5.11 8.11 9.55
C GLY A 160 4.46 6.74 9.78
N GLU A 161 4.43 5.88 8.76
CA GLU A 161 3.95 4.49 8.90
C GLU A 161 4.75 3.70 9.92
N ILE A 162 6.08 3.78 9.86
CA ILE A 162 6.96 3.00 10.72
C ILE A 162 6.81 3.42 12.18
N VAL A 163 6.80 4.71 12.47
CA VAL A 163 6.66 5.20 13.85
C VAL A 163 5.27 4.92 14.42
N CYS A 164 4.24 4.88 13.57
CA CYS A 164 2.89 4.49 13.94
C CYS A 164 2.83 3.00 14.30
N ASP A 165 3.45 2.13 13.49
CA ASP A 165 3.56 0.69 13.78
C ASP A 165 4.36 0.40 15.05
N MET A 166 5.38 1.21 15.33
CA MET A 166 6.16 1.14 16.57
C MET A 166 5.37 1.61 17.81
N GLY A 167 4.16 2.18 17.62
CA GLY A 167 3.34 2.71 18.71
C GLY A 167 3.87 4.02 19.30
N LEU A 168 4.78 4.71 18.60
CA LEU A 168 5.40 5.96 19.07
C LEU A 168 4.48 7.18 18.87
N ILE A 169 3.55 7.08 17.91
CA ILE A 169 2.53 8.08 17.65
C ILE A 169 1.24 7.37 17.23
N SER A 170 0.08 7.89 17.66
CA SER A 170 -1.20 7.36 17.22
C SER A 170 -1.47 7.73 15.75
N PRO A 171 -2.24 6.92 14.99
CA PRO A 171 -2.65 7.27 13.62
C PRO A 171 -3.38 8.61 13.55
N VAL A 172 -4.14 8.92 14.61
CA VAL A 172 -4.89 10.18 14.77
C VAL A 172 -3.93 11.37 14.82
N ASP A 173 -2.93 11.30 15.70
CA ASP A 173 -1.96 12.38 15.90
C ASP A 173 -1.08 12.58 14.67
N LEU A 174 -0.67 11.47 14.04
CA LEU A 174 0.10 11.52 12.81
C LEU A 174 -0.71 12.19 11.69
N SER A 175 -1.96 11.79 11.49
CA SER A 175 -2.86 12.40 10.51
C SER A 175 -2.99 13.91 10.76
N ARG A 176 -3.18 14.32 12.02
CA ARG A 176 -3.25 15.73 12.42
C ARG A 176 -1.98 16.52 12.05
N VAL A 177 -0.79 15.98 12.32
CA VAL A 177 0.47 16.62 11.93
C VAL A 177 0.60 16.70 10.41
N LEU A 178 0.33 15.60 9.70
CA LEU A 178 0.43 15.55 8.25
C LEU A 178 -0.54 16.55 7.59
N LYS A 179 -1.77 16.70 8.09
CA LYS A 179 -2.73 17.71 7.62
C LYS A 179 -2.25 19.13 7.89
N LYS A 180 -1.80 19.42 9.13
CA LYS A 180 -1.27 20.74 9.52
C LYS A 180 -0.17 21.24 8.58
N TYR A 181 0.68 20.32 8.10
CA TYR A 181 1.79 20.64 7.20
C TYR A 181 1.54 20.29 5.72
N ARG A 182 0.31 19.92 5.34
CA ARG A 182 -0.06 19.51 3.98
C ARG A 182 0.86 18.42 3.40
N LYS A 183 1.22 17.44 4.24
CA LYS A 183 2.06 16.28 3.92
C LYS A 183 1.28 14.97 3.82
N GLN A 184 -0.04 15.00 4.07
CA GLN A 184 -0.86 13.82 3.87
C GLN A 184 -1.01 13.54 2.38
N LEU A 185 -0.68 12.31 1.97
CA LEU A 185 -0.85 11.88 0.58
C LEU A 185 -2.34 11.82 0.23
N LYS A 186 -2.68 12.19 -1.00
CA LYS A 186 -4.04 12.03 -1.51
C LYS A 186 -4.29 10.58 -1.90
N ILE A 187 -5.54 10.13 -1.79
CA ILE A 187 -5.90 8.74 -2.09
C ILE A 187 -5.56 8.35 -3.53
N GLY A 188 -5.80 9.24 -4.50
CA GLY A 188 -5.46 9.00 -5.90
C GLY A 188 -3.96 8.91 -6.15
N GLU A 189 -3.14 9.73 -5.47
CA GLU A 189 -1.68 9.62 -5.55
C GLU A 189 -1.19 8.29 -4.98
N ILE A 190 -1.82 7.79 -3.92
CA ILE A 190 -1.52 6.48 -3.33
C ILE A 190 -1.86 5.38 -4.33
N LEU A 191 -3.04 5.43 -4.96
CA LEU A 191 -3.48 4.43 -5.94
C LEU A 191 -2.62 4.43 -7.21
N LEU A 192 -2.22 5.60 -7.70
CA LEU A 192 -1.28 5.77 -8.83
C LEU A 192 0.10 5.18 -8.50
N LYS A 193 0.66 5.53 -7.33
CA LYS A 193 1.96 4.99 -6.89
C LYS A 193 1.93 3.48 -6.66
N GLN A 194 0.75 2.95 -6.34
CA GLN A 194 0.49 1.51 -6.27
C GLN A 194 0.09 0.92 -7.62
N GLY A 195 0.14 1.64 -8.74
CA GLY A 195 -0.25 1.10 -10.06
C GLY A 195 -1.62 0.41 -10.08
N VAL A 196 -2.51 0.74 -9.13
CA VAL A 196 -3.87 0.22 -9.05
C VAL A 196 -4.71 0.92 -10.11
N ILE A 197 -4.40 2.20 -10.34
CA ILE A 197 -4.93 3.01 -11.44
C ILE A 197 -3.77 3.61 -12.22
N ASP A 198 -4.01 3.96 -13.48
CA ASP A 198 -3.09 4.73 -14.32
C ASP A 198 -3.44 6.24 -14.35
N GLU A 199 -2.58 7.04 -14.99
CA GLU A 199 -2.78 8.50 -15.09
C GLU A 199 -4.04 8.88 -15.86
N GLY A 200 -4.43 8.11 -16.89
CA GLY A 200 -5.63 8.36 -17.67
C GLY A 200 -6.89 8.14 -16.85
N GLN A 201 -6.97 7.01 -16.16
CA GLN A 201 -8.04 6.68 -15.21
C GLN A 201 -8.14 7.73 -14.10
N TYR A 202 -7.01 8.17 -13.55
CA TYR A 202 -7.00 9.21 -12.53
C TYR A 202 -7.53 10.55 -13.04
N GLN A 203 -7.12 10.98 -14.25
CA GLN A 203 -7.62 12.21 -14.87
C GLN A 203 -9.12 12.13 -15.14
N GLU A 204 -9.61 11.00 -15.66
CA GLU A 204 -11.04 10.80 -15.94
C GLU A 204 -11.89 10.97 -14.67
N VAL A 205 -11.53 10.28 -13.59
CA VAL A 205 -12.26 10.35 -12.31
C VAL A 205 -12.18 11.75 -11.72
N THR A 206 -11.03 12.41 -11.81
CA THR A 206 -10.87 13.78 -11.29
C THR A 206 -11.76 14.77 -12.04
N GLN A 207 -11.91 14.64 -13.36
CA GLN A 207 -12.82 15.48 -14.15
C GLN A 207 -14.29 15.23 -13.79
N GLU A 208 -14.67 13.97 -13.57
CA GLU A 208 -16.03 13.63 -13.14
C GLU A 208 -16.33 14.15 -11.73
N GLN A 209 -15.34 14.11 -10.83
CA GLN A 209 -15.46 14.60 -9.46
C GLN A 209 -15.81 16.10 -9.41
N ILE A 210 -15.32 16.92 -10.35
CA ILE A 210 -15.63 18.36 -10.42
C ILE A 210 -17.16 18.60 -10.54
N HIS A 211 -17.87 17.65 -11.15
CA HIS A 211 -19.31 17.74 -11.40
C HIS A 211 -20.14 16.81 -10.51
N SER A 212 -19.51 16.11 -9.56
CA SER A 212 -20.15 15.14 -8.67
C SER A 212 -19.99 15.56 -7.20
N THR A 213 -20.93 15.14 -6.36
CA THR A 213 -20.80 15.24 -4.90
C THR A 213 -20.13 14.01 -4.29
N ASP A 214 -19.83 13.01 -5.10
CA ASP A 214 -19.23 11.76 -4.65
C ASP A 214 -17.72 11.90 -4.43
N THR A 215 -17.20 11.11 -3.49
CA THR A 215 -15.77 11.03 -3.24
C THR A 215 -15.04 10.37 -4.42
N LEU A 216 -13.80 10.79 -4.68
CA LEU A 216 -12.95 10.22 -5.73
C LEU A 216 -12.92 8.66 -5.69
N GLY A 217 -12.79 8.08 -4.50
CA GLY A 217 -12.76 6.63 -4.32
C GLY A 217 -14.08 5.95 -4.69
N ARG A 218 -15.22 6.61 -4.46
CA ARG A 218 -16.54 6.09 -4.85
C ARG A 218 -16.69 6.06 -6.36
N ILE A 219 -16.35 7.18 -7.02
CA ILE A 219 -16.39 7.28 -8.49
C ILE A 219 -15.50 6.21 -9.13
N MET A 220 -14.30 5.97 -8.57
CA MET A 220 -13.40 4.91 -9.04
C MET A 220 -13.99 3.50 -8.91
N ILE A 221 -14.78 3.22 -7.86
CA ILE A 221 -15.46 1.94 -7.67
C ILE A 221 -16.62 1.80 -8.65
N ASP A 222 -17.44 2.84 -8.80
CA ASP A 222 -18.62 2.80 -9.68
C ASP A 222 -18.21 2.67 -11.17
N LYS A 223 -17.05 3.20 -11.56
CA LYS A 223 -16.43 2.96 -12.87
C LYS A 223 -15.74 1.59 -13.01
N GLY A 224 -15.60 0.84 -11.92
CA GLY A 224 -14.90 -0.46 -11.92
C GLY A 224 -13.38 -0.36 -12.05
N PHE A 225 -12.79 0.83 -11.81
CA PHE A 225 -11.33 1.00 -11.84
C PHE A 225 -10.66 0.38 -10.63
N ILE A 226 -11.32 0.42 -9.47
CA ILE A 226 -10.84 -0.19 -8.24
C ILE A 226 -11.95 -0.99 -7.55
N SER A 227 -11.55 -1.99 -6.77
CA SER A 227 -12.42 -2.71 -5.83
C SER A 227 -12.52 -1.99 -4.48
N GLN A 228 -13.53 -2.34 -3.69
CA GLN A 228 -13.69 -1.87 -2.29
C GLN A 228 -12.47 -2.23 -1.43
N GLU A 229 -11.89 -3.41 -1.63
CA GLU A 229 -10.70 -3.86 -0.93
C GLU A 229 -9.48 -3.01 -1.29
N GLN A 230 -9.30 -2.67 -2.57
CA GLN A 230 -8.22 -1.81 -3.01
C GLN A 230 -8.36 -0.39 -2.45
N LEU A 231 -9.58 0.16 -2.43
CA LEU A 231 -9.84 1.44 -1.77
C LEU A 231 -9.50 1.39 -0.27
N CYS A 232 -9.96 0.35 0.43
CA CYS A 232 -9.66 0.16 1.85
C CYS A 232 -8.15 0.01 2.10
N ALA A 233 -7.43 -0.73 1.25
CA ALA A 233 -5.97 -0.87 1.36
C ALA A 233 -5.25 0.48 1.17
N ALA A 234 -5.72 1.30 0.23
CA ALA A 234 -5.18 2.63 0.00
C ALA A 234 -5.49 3.60 1.16
N LEU A 235 -6.72 3.61 1.68
CA LEU A 235 -7.12 4.38 2.86
C LEU A 235 -6.37 3.95 4.12
N SER A 236 -6.17 2.64 4.29
CA SER A 236 -5.39 2.06 5.39
C SER A 236 -3.99 2.65 5.44
N ARG A 237 -3.35 2.81 4.28
CA ARG A 237 -2.05 3.48 4.14
C ARG A 237 -2.13 5.00 4.27
N GLN A 238 -3.19 5.63 3.78
CA GLN A 238 -3.35 7.09 3.87
C GLN A 238 -3.45 7.59 5.31
N TYR A 239 -4.08 6.78 6.18
CA TYR A 239 -4.38 7.13 7.57
C TYR A 239 -3.64 6.29 8.60
N ASN A 240 -2.81 5.33 8.17
CA ASN A 240 -2.11 4.37 9.03
C ASN A 240 -3.04 3.60 9.98
N ILE A 241 -4.24 3.26 9.49
CA ILE A 241 -5.23 2.48 10.23
C ILE A 241 -5.31 1.09 9.61
N PRO A 242 -5.19 0.00 10.38
CA PRO A 242 -5.18 -1.35 9.84
C PRO A 242 -6.52 -1.72 9.19
N PHE A 243 -6.48 -2.16 7.94
CA PHE A 243 -7.63 -2.77 7.26
C PHE A 243 -7.82 -4.22 7.70
N LYS A 244 -9.07 -4.60 8.04
CA LYS A 244 -9.45 -5.98 8.34
C LYS A 244 -10.75 -6.36 7.66
N LYS A 245 -10.74 -7.51 6.97
CA LYS A 245 -11.95 -8.06 6.33
C LYS A 245 -13.02 -8.53 7.33
N LEU A 246 -12.62 -8.91 8.56
CA LEU A 246 -13.45 -9.44 9.66
C LEU A 246 -14.57 -10.42 9.25
N SER A 247 -14.40 -11.14 8.13
CA SER A 247 -15.40 -12.07 7.61
C SER A 247 -15.69 -13.15 8.65
N GLY A 248 -16.97 -13.34 8.98
CA GLY A 248 -17.40 -14.32 9.99
C GLY A 248 -17.13 -13.91 11.44
N PHE A 249 -16.74 -12.66 11.72
CA PHE A 249 -16.64 -12.16 13.08
C PHE A 249 -18.01 -12.16 13.78
N GLN A 250 -18.05 -12.70 15.01
CA GLN A 250 -19.27 -12.79 15.80
C GLN A 250 -19.09 -12.14 17.16
N PHE A 251 -20.07 -11.34 17.56
CA PHE A 251 -20.11 -10.78 18.90
C PHE A 251 -20.68 -11.80 19.88
N ASN A 252 -19.98 -12.01 21.00
CA ASN A 252 -20.55 -12.72 22.14
C ASN A 252 -21.68 -11.89 22.76
N GLU A 253 -22.80 -12.53 23.13
CA GLU A 253 -23.97 -11.89 23.75
C GLU A 253 -23.67 -11.01 24.97
N LYS A 254 -22.72 -11.41 25.82
CA LYS A 254 -22.27 -10.56 26.95
C LYS A 254 -21.57 -9.29 26.47
N LYS A 255 -20.72 -9.42 25.45
CA LYS A 255 -19.98 -8.29 24.85
C LYS A 255 -20.90 -7.35 24.07
N LYS A 256 -21.92 -7.87 23.36
CA LYS A 256 -22.90 -7.03 22.65
C LYS A 256 -23.52 -5.98 23.57
N LYS A 257 -24.01 -6.41 24.74
CA LYS A 257 -24.67 -5.51 25.71
C LYS A 257 -23.74 -4.40 26.20
N GLU A 258 -22.47 -4.72 26.45
CA GLU A 258 -21.45 -3.76 26.86
C GLU A 258 -21.15 -2.75 25.73
N LEU A 259 -20.95 -3.24 24.51
CA LEU A 259 -20.63 -2.41 23.35
C LEU A 259 -21.77 -1.46 22.97
N ILE A 260 -23.03 -1.93 23.02
CA ILE A 260 -24.23 -1.11 22.75
C ILE A 260 -24.40 0.01 23.79
N LYS A 261 -24.03 -0.25 25.06
CA LYS A 261 -24.04 0.78 26.11
C LYS A 261 -22.97 1.84 25.87
N THR A 262 -21.80 1.43 25.38
CA THR A 262 -20.68 2.33 25.10
C THR A 262 -20.94 3.18 23.86
N VAL A 263 -21.47 2.58 22.79
CA VAL A 263 -21.86 3.29 21.56
C VAL A 263 -23.28 2.88 21.18
N GLY A 264 -24.23 3.79 21.41
CA GLY A 264 -25.63 3.56 21.13
C GLY A 264 -25.93 3.53 19.62
N LEU A 265 -26.99 2.81 19.24
CA LEU A 265 -27.41 2.60 17.84
C LEU A 265 -27.47 3.88 17.01
N LYS A 266 -28.16 4.92 17.52
CA LYS A 266 -28.31 6.19 16.78
C LYS A 266 -26.98 6.88 16.52
N TYR A 267 -26.05 6.77 17.46
CA TYR A 267 -24.73 7.37 17.32
C TYR A 267 -23.85 6.58 16.34
N ALA A 268 -23.87 5.25 16.44
CA ALA A 268 -23.18 4.37 15.51
C ALA A 268 -23.67 4.55 14.06
N GLU A 269 -24.99 4.67 13.88
CA GLU A 269 -25.61 4.90 12.57
C GLU A 269 -25.29 6.29 12.01
N LYS A 270 -25.41 7.34 12.84
CA LYS A 270 -25.17 8.72 12.40
C LYS A 270 -23.72 8.97 11.99
N ASN A 271 -22.77 8.39 12.73
CA ASN A 271 -21.35 8.69 12.57
C ASN A 271 -20.57 7.58 11.87
N LEU A 272 -21.25 6.51 11.40
CA LEU A 272 -20.64 5.35 10.74
C LEU A 272 -19.46 4.74 11.52
N ILE A 273 -19.63 4.63 12.85
CA ILE A 273 -18.64 4.07 13.78
C ILE A 273 -19.25 2.88 14.49
N LEU A 274 -18.50 1.78 14.60
CA LEU A 274 -18.99 0.57 15.25
C LEU A 274 -18.01 0.03 16.29
N PRO A 275 -18.43 -0.19 17.54
CA PRO A 275 -17.54 -0.76 18.55
C PRO A 275 -17.36 -2.27 18.33
N LEU A 276 -16.11 -2.71 18.15
CA LEU A 276 -15.74 -4.12 17.98
C LEU A 276 -15.40 -4.81 19.31
N GLY A 277 -14.92 -4.03 20.28
CA GLY A 277 -14.50 -4.57 21.57
C GLY A 277 -14.13 -3.46 22.55
N LEU A 278 -14.35 -3.74 23.82
CA LEU A 278 -13.89 -2.93 24.94
C LEU A 278 -13.06 -3.86 25.83
N LYS A 279 -11.84 -3.45 26.16
CA LYS A 279 -10.99 -4.16 27.12
C LYS A 279 -10.25 -3.13 27.97
N GLU A 280 -10.43 -3.20 29.27
CA GLU A 280 -9.86 -2.25 30.23
C GLU A 280 -10.26 -0.81 29.86
N GLN A 281 -9.31 0.02 29.41
CA GLN A 281 -9.57 1.38 28.93
C GLN A 281 -9.33 1.53 27.42
N ARG A 282 -9.26 0.43 26.67
CA ARG A 282 -9.08 0.45 25.21
C ARG A 282 -10.38 0.08 24.51
N ILE A 283 -10.84 0.97 23.64
CA ILE A 283 -11.98 0.72 22.76
C ILE A 283 -11.50 0.52 21.34
N LYS A 284 -11.92 -0.59 20.73
CA LYS A 284 -11.67 -0.87 19.32
C LYS A 284 -12.87 -0.46 18.49
N LEU A 285 -12.69 0.44 17.54
CA LEU A 285 -13.74 0.97 16.68
C LEU A 285 -13.48 0.59 15.22
N ALA A 286 -14.49 0.02 14.57
CA ALA A 286 -14.56 -0.14 13.13
C ALA A 286 -15.07 1.15 12.48
N VAL A 287 -14.42 1.56 11.40
CA VAL A 287 -14.78 2.71 10.56
C VAL A 287 -14.70 2.30 9.09
N THR A 288 -15.51 2.91 8.24
CA THR A 288 -15.47 2.74 6.78
C THR A 288 -14.74 3.89 6.09
N ASN A 289 -14.88 5.10 6.63
CA ASN A 289 -14.18 6.29 6.16
C ASN A 289 -13.37 6.92 7.31
N PRO A 290 -12.04 6.71 7.35
CA PRO A 290 -11.19 7.31 8.37
C PRO A 290 -11.24 8.84 8.41
N ALA A 291 -11.43 9.50 7.28
CA ALA A 291 -11.49 10.97 7.21
C ALA A 291 -12.61 11.50 8.11
N GLU A 292 -13.80 10.91 7.99
CA GLU A 292 -14.96 11.32 8.78
C GLU A 292 -14.74 11.21 10.28
N MET A 293 -14.07 10.13 10.72
CA MET A 293 -13.75 9.90 12.13
C MET A 293 -12.67 10.87 12.64
N LEU A 294 -11.61 11.08 11.86
CA LEU A 294 -10.43 11.84 12.28
C LEU A 294 -10.64 13.36 12.18
N ASP A 295 -11.44 13.81 11.22
CA ASP A 295 -11.68 15.23 10.96
C ASP A 295 -12.85 15.78 11.75
N ASN A 296 -13.67 14.90 12.32
CA ASN A 296 -14.71 15.34 13.23
C ASN A 296 -14.12 15.59 14.62
N GLN A 297 -13.84 16.87 14.88
CA GLN A 297 -13.30 17.32 16.16
C GLN A 297 -14.17 16.92 17.36
N ASP A 298 -15.47 16.66 17.15
CA ASP A 298 -16.39 16.29 18.22
C ASP A 298 -16.43 14.77 18.51
N LEU A 299 -15.96 13.91 17.60
CA LEU A 299 -16.11 12.45 17.76
C LEU A 299 -15.07 11.85 18.70
N LEU A 300 -13.79 12.14 18.48
CA LEU A 300 -12.69 11.58 19.28
C LEU A 300 -12.75 12.00 20.77
N PRO A 301 -13.05 13.26 21.13
CA PRO A 301 -13.15 13.66 22.54
C PRO A 301 -14.23 12.91 23.33
N LEU A 302 -15.29 12.41 22.68
CA LEU A 302 -16.32 11.60 23.34
C LEU A 302 -15.77 10.24 23.83
N PHE A 303 -14.66 9.80 23.25
CA PHE A 303 -13.91 8.63 23.66
C PHE A 303 -12.66 8.99 24.47
N SER A 304 -12.49 10.23 24.94
CA SER A 304 -11.29 10.69 25.68
C SER A 304 -10.96 9.88 26.95
N ARG A 305 -11.96 9.20 27.52
CA ARG A 305 -11.79 8.24 28.63
C ARG A 305 -11.21 6.89 28.21
N PHE A 306 -11.00 6.68 26.92
CA PHE A 306 -10.49 5.47 26.32
C PHE A 306 -9.31 5.75 25.40
N GLU A 307 -8.37 4.82 25.35
CA GLU A 307 -7.45 4.67 24.24
C GLU A 307 -8.21 4.08 23.04
N VAL A 308 -8.30 4.83 21.94
CA VAL A 308 -9.07 4.45 20.76
C VAL A 308 -8.19 3.73 19.75
N ASP A 309 -8.48 2.45 19.51
CA ASP A 309 -7.89 1.64 18.45
C ASP A 309 -8.83 1.62 17.24
N LEU A 310 -8.44 2.25 16.13
CA LEU A 310 -9.22 2.25 14.89
C LEU A 310 -8.90 1.02 14.03
N VAL A 311 -9.92 0.48 13.37
CA VAL A 311 -9.82 -0.57 12.37
C VAL A 311 -10.66 -0.17 11.17
N LEU A 312 -10.08 -0.23 9.97
CA LEU A 312 -10.78 0.01 8.73
C LEU A 312 -11.45 -1.27 8.25
N VAL A 313 -12.69 -1.16 7.79
CA VAL A 313 -13.50 -2.27 7.23
C VAL A 313 -14.21 -1.82 5.96
N THR A 314 -14.58 -2.77 5.09
CA THR A 314 -15.42 -2.47 3.92
C THR A 314 -16.83 -2.07 4.36
N GLU A 315 -17.56 -1.36 3.49
CA GLU A 315 -18.96 -0.99 3.75
C GLU A 315 -19.84 -2.22 4.00
N GLU A 316 -19.66 -3.27 3.20
CA GLU A 316 -20.38 -4.55 3.34
C GLU A 316 -20.16 -5.16 4.72
N ASN A 317 -18.89 -5.29 5.14
CA ASN A 317 -18.56 -5.85 6.44
C ASN A 317 -19.06 -4.97 7.59
N PHE A 318 -19.02 -3.64 7.44
CA PHE A 318 -19.62 -2.73 8.42
C PHE A 318 -21.12 -2.98 8.57
N HIS A 319 -21.85 -3.15 7.46
CA HIS A 319 -23.27 -3.45 7.47
C HIS A 319 -23.59 -4.76 8.20
N ASP A 320 -22.83 -5.82 7.93
CA ASP A 320 -23.01 -7.12 8.57
C ASP A 320 -22.74 -7.07 10.07
N LEU A 321 -21.66 -6.40 10.46
CA LEU A 321 -21.31 -6.19 11.86
C LEU A 321 -22.36 -5.34 12.57
N PHE A 322 -22.86 -4.28 11.92
CA PHE A 322 -23.90 -3.41 12.47
C PHE A 322 -25.19 -4.18 12.71
N ARG A 323 -25.60 -5.00 11.73
CA ARG A 323 -26.78 -5.87 11.85
C ARG A 323 -26.61 -6.89 12.96
N SER A 324 -25.43 -7.50 13.08
CA SER A 324 -25.12 -8.48 14.13
C SER A 324 -25.12 -7.87 15.54
N LEU A 325 -24.65 -6.62 15.68
CA LEU A 325 -24.56 -5.92 16.96
C LEU A 325 -25.89 -5.31 17.39
N TYR A 326 -26.58 -4.60 16.50
CA TYR A 326 -27.77 -3.81 16.83
C TYR A 326 -29.10 -4.45 16.40
N GLY A 327 -29.07 -5.53 15.60
CA GLY A 327 -30.27 -6.19 15.08
C GLY A 327 -31.04 -5.36 14.05
N LYS A 328 -30.44 -4.29 13.49
CA LYS A 328 -31.06 -3.41 12.49
C LYS A 328 -30.15 -3.22 11.28
N SER A 329 -30.75 -2.92 10.14
CA SER A 329 -30.02 -2.47 8.95
C SER A 329 -30.01 -0.94 8.89
N ILE A 330 -28.89 -0.37 8.46
CA ILE A 330 -28.75 1.06 8.19
C ILE A 330 -29.54 1.38 6.92
N LYS A 331 -30.48 2.32 6.99
CA LYS A 331 -31.38 2.63 5.85
C LYS A 331 -30.74 3.56 4.81
N ASN A 332 -29.91 4.51 5.25
CA ASN A 332 -29.32 5.54 4.39
C ASN A 332 -27.79 5.65 4.61
N PHE A 333 -27.04 4.64 4.16
CA PHE A 333 -25.58 4.67 4.26
C PHE A 333 -24.95 5.80 3.41
N ARG A 334 -25.59 6.10 2.26
CA ARG A 334 -25.14 7.08 1.26
C ARG A 334 -25.17 8.54 1.77
N ALA A 335 -26.30 8.97 2.34
CA ALA A 335 -26.50 10.36 2.78
C ALA A 335 -25.66 10.80 4.00
N ALA A 336 -25.04 9.86 4.72
CA ALA A 336 -24.23 10.17 5.91
C ALA A 336 -22.82 10.66 5.54
N GLY A 337 -22.21 10.10 4.49
CA GLY A 337 -20.89 10.53 3.99
C GLY A 337 -20.95 11.78 3.09
N GLU A 338 -22.04 11.97 2.35
CA GLU A 338 -22.25 13.08 1.40
C GLU A 338 -22.26 14.47 2.06
N LYS A 339 -22.72 14.60 3.31
CA LYS A 339 -22.87 15.92 3.97
C LYS A 339 -21.55 16.63 4.30
N LYS A 340 -20.43 15.91 4.34
CA LYS A 340 -19.12 16.45 4.74
C LYS A 340 -18.18 16.75 3.57
N ALA A 341 -18.41 16.14 2.40
CA ALA A 341 -17.67 16.44 1.17
C ALA A 341 -17.80 17.92 0.76
N LEU A 342 -18.96 18.53 1.05
CA LEU A 342 -19.24 19.97 0.86
C LEU A 342 -18.29 20.93 1.61
N GLN A 343 -17.48 20.44 2.56
CA GLN A 343 -16.59 21.28 3.36
C GLN A 343 -15.11 21.20 2.94
N GLU A 344 -14.67 20.14 2.24
CA GLU A 344 -13.26 20.02 1.83
C GLU A 344 -12.92 20.82 0.56
N ASP A 345 -13.91 21.14 -0.28
CA ASP A 345 -13.68 21.82 -1.57
C ASP A 345 -13.92 23.34 -1.53
N VAL A 346 -14.43 23.90 -0.43
CA VAL A 346 -14.67 25.34 -0.29
C VAL A 346 -13.44 26.11 0.22
N ASP A 347 -12.42 25.41 0.74
CA ASP A 347 -11.15 26.02 1.18
C ASP A 347 -10.15 26.27 0.04
N LEU A 348 -10.62 26.28 -1.22
CA LEU A 348 -9.87 26.65 -2.42
C LEU A 348 -10.35 28.01 -2.98
N VAL A 349 -10.01 29.10 -2.27
CA VAL A 349 -9.77 30.43 -2.86
C VAL A 349 -8.53 31.04 -2.24
#